data_AF-A0AA93BLG0-F1
#
_entry.id   AF-A0AA93BLG0-F1
#
_cell.length_a   1.000
_cell.length_b   1.000
_cell.length_c   1.000
_cell.angle_alpha   90.00
_cell.angle_beta   90.00
_cell.angle_gamma   90.00
#
_symmetry.space_group_name_H-M   'P 1'
#
loop_
_entity.id
_entity.type
_entity.pdbx_description
1 polymer ?
#
loop_
_entity_poly.entity_id
_entity_poly.type
_entity_poly.pdbx_seq_one_letter_code
_entity_poly.pdbx_strand_id
1 'polypeptide(L)'
;MNGPELRQILTKRNISVNELAEKLNMSQPNLSNQFRVQDVKSGVLERICDALDVKMDFFYEGTKYLDDSSSLDNSLGLDHLDERPTEGMSDNDKDKEISYLRGQIKVLEKINEKLLNKTQTVGQSVTYKKKHA
;
A
#
# COMPACT_ATOMS: atom_id res chain seq x y z
N MET A 1 3.67 -13.05 -9.07
CA MET A 1 4.99 -12.53 -9.54
C MET A 1 5.80 -13.72 -10.01
N ASN A 2 6.60 -13.59 -11.07
CA ASN A 2 7.49 -14.67 -11.54
C ASN A 2 8.92 -14.54 -10.99
N GLY A 3 9.69 -15.64 -11.05
CA GLY A 3 11.07 -15.68 -10.55
C GLY A 3 12.02 -14.67 -11.22
N PRO A 4 11.96 -14.48 -12.55
CA PRO A 4 12.75 -13.46 -13.23
C PRO A 4 12.45 -12.03 -12.77
N GLU A 5 11.19 -11.66 -12.57
CA GLU A 5 10.77 -10.36 -12.01
C GLU A 5 11.34 -10.14 -10.61
N LEU A 6 11.22 -11.14 -9.74
CA LEU A 6 11.78 -11.09 -8.39
C LEU A 6 13.30 -10.81 -8.43
N ARG A 7 14.04 -11.51 -9.31
CA ARG A 7 15.48 -11.31 -9.47
C ARG A 7 15.81 -9.90 -9.95
N GLN A 8 15.01 -9.33 -10.86
CA GLN A 8 15.21 -7.96 -11.33
C GLN A 8 15.00 -6.94 -10.22
N ILE A 9 13.99 -7.12 -9.37
CA ILE A 9 13.73 -6.23 -8.23
C ILE A 9 14.92 -6.23 -7.26
N LEU A 10 15.41 -7.42 -6.90
CA LEU A 10 16.59 -7.56 -6.04
C LEU A 10 17.83 -6.91 -6.66
N THR A 11 18.04 -7.11 -7.97
CA THR A 11 19.17 -6.52 -8.70
C THR A 11 19.10 -4.99 -8.74
N LYS A 12 17.90 -4.42 -8.99
CA LYS A 12 17.69 -2.96 -8.99
C LYS A 12 18.00 -2.32 -7.64
N ARG A 13 17.82 -3.07 -6.55
CA ARG A 13 18.08 -2.63 -5.17
C ARG A 13 19.49 -2.98 -4.69
N ASN A 14 20.37 -3.43 -5.59
CA ASN A 14 21.75 -3.86 -5.30
C ASN A 14 21.86 -4.99 -4.27
N ILE A 15 20.87 -5.87 -4.20
CA ILE A 15 20.87 -7.01 -3.28
C ILE A 15 21.57 -8.19 -3.95
N SER A 16 22.67 -8.64 -3.35
CA SER A 16 23.41 -9.80 -3.83
C SER A 16 22.65 -11.09 -3.53
N VAL A 17 22.62 -12.01 -4.50
CA VAL A 17 22.03 -13.35 -4.32
C VAL A 17 22.77 -14.14 -3.23
N ASN A 18 24.08 -13.90 -3.07
CA ASN A 18 24.87 -14.61 -2.06
C ASN A 18 24.50 -14.15 -0.64
N GLU A 19 24.45 -12.83 -0.44
CA GLU A 19 24.09 -12.24 0.85
C GLU A 19 22.64 -12.60 1.24
N LEU A 20 21.72 -12.60 0.26
CA LEU A 20 20.35 -13.02 0.50
C LEU A 20 20.25 -14.51 0.85
N ALA A 21 21.03 -15.37 0.18
CA ALA A 21 21.07 -16.80 0.48
C ALA A 21 21.56 -17.07 1.91
N GLU A 22 22.60 -16.35 2.35
CA GLU A 22 23.11 -16.40 3.72
C GLU A 22 22.05 -15.96 4.75
N LYS A 23 21.41 -14.80 4.53
CA LYS A 23 20.33 -14.31 5.40
C LYS A 23 19.15 -15.28 5.50
N LEU A 24 18.82 -15.95 4.40
CA LEU A 24 17.76 -16.95 4.34
C LEU A 24 18.17 -18.33 4.87
N ASN A 25 19.42 -18.51 5.32
CA ASN A 25 19.98 -19.79 5.73
C ASN A 25 19.77 -20.89 4.67
N MET A 26 19.96 -20.55 3.39
CA MET A 26 19.85 -21.51 2.29
C MET A 26 21.05 -21.44 1.36
N SER A 27 21.28 -22.51 0.61
CA SER A 27 22.35 -22.52 -0.39
C SER A 27 22.03 -21.61 -1.57
N GLN A 28 23.05 -20.96 -2.13
CA GLN A 28 22.92 -20.11 -3.32
C GLN A 28 22.23 -20.83 -4.51
N PRO A 29 22.49 -22.12 -4.80
CA PRO A 29 21.76 -22.84 -5.84
C PRO A 29 20.26 -22.99 -5.55
N ASN A 30 19.89 -23.19 -4.28
CA ASN A 30 18.48 -23.30 -3.89
C ASN A 30 17.74 -21.98 -4.12
N LEU A 31 18.34 -20.85 -3.71
CA LEU A 31 17.80 -19.52 -3.99
C LEU A 31 17.73 -19.24 -5.49
N SER A 32 18.79 -19.60 -6.23
CA SER A 32 18.84 -19.42 -7.69
C SER A 32 17.73 -20.17 -8.42
N ASN A 33 17.34 -21.35 -7.92
CA ASN A 33 16.20 -22.10 -8.46
C ASN A 33 14.87 -21.37 -8.26
N GLN A 34 14.70 -20.60 -7.17
CA GLN A 34 13.50 -19.79 -6.95
C GLN A 34 13.34 -18.69 -8.01
N PHE A 35 14.41 -18.23 -8.64
CA PHE A 35 14.34 -17.24 -9.73
C PHE A 35 13.94 -17.82 -11.09
N ARG A 36 13.81 -19.15 -11.21
CA ARG A 36 13.43 -19.82 -12.47
C ARG A 36 11.97 -20.24 -12.54
N VAL A 37 11.23 -20.09 -11.44
CA VAL A 37 9.82 -20.49 -11.37
C VAL A 37 8.93 -19.49 -12.09
N GLN A 38 7.82 -19.99 -12.66
CA GLN A 38 6.82 -19.12 -13.29
C GLN A 38 5.97 -18.36 -12.27
N ASP A 39 5.72 -18.95 -11.11
CA ASP A 39 4.94 -18.33 -10.04
C ASP A 39 5.66 -18.50 -8.70
N VAL A 40 6.02 -17.37 -8.09
CA VAL A 40 6.69 -17.34 -6.79
C VAL A 40 5.62 -17.37 -5.71
N LYS A 41 5.70 -18.37 -4.83
CA LYS A 41 4.78 -18.51 -3.70
C LYS A 41 4.96 -17.36 -2.71
N SER A 42 3.86 -16.89 -2.12
CA SER A 42 3.88 -15.83 -1.10
C SER A 42 4.82 -16.14 0.07
N GLY A 43 4.85 -17.38 0.57
CA GLY A 43 5.76 -17.79 1.64
C GLY A 43 7.27 -17.77 1.29
N VAL A 44 7.63 -17.64 0.01
CA VAL A 44 9.02 -17.32 -0.39
C VAL A 44 9.27 -15.83 -0.26
N LEU A 45 8.33 -15.01 -0.71
CA LEU A 45 8.41 -13.55 -0.59
C LEU A 45 8.43 -13.10 0.88
N GLU A 46 7.59 -13.70 1.73
CA GLU A 46 7.55 -13.44 3.18
C GLU A 46 8.91 -13.67 3.83
N ARG A 47 9.54 -14.82 3.55
CA ARG A 47 10.88 -15.11 4.08
C ARG A 47 11.95 -14.14 3.58
N ILE A 48 11.83 -13.68 2.34
CA ILE A 48 12.74 -12.66 1.79
C ILE A 48 12.51 -11.31 2.47
N CYS A 49 11.26 -10.93 2.71
CA CYS A 49 10.90 -9.76 3.50
C CYS A 49 11.55 -9.80 4.89
N ASP A 50 11.38 -10.91 5.61
CA ASP A 50 11.94 -11.09 6.95
C ASP A 50 13.48 -11.03 6.93
N ALA A 51 14.12 -11.64 5.93
CA ALA A 51 15.57 -11.65 5.79
C ALA A 51 16.18 -10.27 5.48
N LEU A 52 15.41 -9.42 4.79
CA LEU A 52 15.83 -8.09 4.35
C LEU A 52 15.29 -6.97 5.24
N ASP A 53 14.42 -7.28 6.21
CA ASP A 53 13.68 -6.32 7.04
C ASP A 53 12.90 -5.29 6.19
N VAL A 54 12.18 -5.80 5.18
CA VAL A 54 11.34 -5.00 4.28
C VAL A 54 9.89 -5.48 4.30
N LYS A 55 8.96 -4.61 3.90
CA LYS A 55 7.55 -4.96 3.74
C LYS A 55 7.28 -5.53 2.34
N MET A 56 6.09 -6.11 2.17
CA MET A 56 5.66 -6.69 0.88
C MET A 56 5.58 -5.68 -0.27
N ASP A 57 5.38 -4.41 0.07
CA ASP A 57 5.38 -3.29 -0.88
C ASP A 57 6.66 -3.20 -1.71
N PHE A 58 7.80 -3.60 -1.14
CA PHE A 58 9.10 -3.70 -1.79
C PHE A 58 9.06 -4.40 -3.15
N PHE A 59 8.20 -5.41 -3.29
CA PHE A 59 8.06 -6.18 -4.53
C PHE A 59 7.05 -5.58 -5.51
N TYR A 60 6.11 -4.76 -5.04
CA TYR A 60 4.98 -4.27 -5.83
C TYR A 60 5.05 -2.77 -6.13
N GLU A 61 6.11 -2.10 -5.72
CA GLU A 61 6.35 -0.68 -6.03
C GLU A 61 6.29 -0.40 -7.54
N GLY A 62 5.53 0.63 -7.92
CA GLY A 62 5.30 0.99 -9.32
C GLY A 62 4.40 0.02 -10.08
N THR A 63 3.75 -0.93 -9.39
CA THR A 63 2.70 -1.77 -9.97
C THR A 63 1.32 -1.26 -9.55
N LYS A 64 0.27 -1.64 -10.29
CA LYS A 64 -1.12 -1.34 -9.93
C LYS A 64 -1.59 -1.91 -8.57
N TYR A 65 -0.76 -2.74 -7.93
CA TYR A 65 -1.05 -3.37 -6.65
C TYR A 65 -0.53 -2.57 -5.45
N LEU A 66 0.29 -1.54 -5.70
CA LEU A 66 0.72 -0.59 -4.70
C LEU A 66 0.20 0.79 -5.11
N ASP A 67 -0.66 1.39 -4.29
CA ASP A 67 -1.21 2.71 -4.58
C ASP A 67 -0.15 3.78 -4.28
N ASP A 68 0.14 4.66 -5.24
CA ASP A 68 1.16 5.72 -5.14
C ASP A 68 0.86 6.76 -4.04
N SER A 69 -0.28 6.62 -3.34
CA SER A 69 -0.69 7.47 -2.23
C SER A 69 0.29 7.43 -1.03
N SER A 70 1.27 6.53 -0.98
CA SER A 70 2.34 6.50 0.05
C SER A 70 3.58 7.34 -0.29
N SER A 71 3.63 8.00 -1.46
CA SER A 71 4.78 8.80 -1.92
C SER A 71 4.92 10.20 -1.30
N LEU A 72 4.32 10.44 -0.14
CA LEU A 72 4.53 11.65 0.66
C LEU A 72 4.50 11.32 2.15
N ASP A 73 5.63 10.86 2.69
CA ASP A 73 6.25 11.51 3.86
C ASP A 73 7.60 10.86 4.19
N ASN A 74 8.67 11.61 3.99
CA ASN A 74 9.99 11.30 4.56
C ASN A 74 9.95 11.71 6.03
N SER A 75 9.74 10.75 6.94
CA SER A 75 10.38 10.68 8.27
C SER A 75 9.53 9.81 9.21
N LEU A 76 9.76 8.50 9.23
CA LEU A 76 9.39 7.70 10.40
C LEU A 76 10.63 6.97 10.90
N GLY A 77 11.20 7.55 11.95
CA GLY A 77 12.03 6.85 12.91
C GLY A 77 11.26 5.64 13.40
N LEU A 78 11.89 4.48 13.23
CA LEU A 78 11.52 3.25 13.88
C LEU A 78 12.09 3.30 15.29
N ASP A 79 11.23 3.40 16.28
CA ASP A 79 11.54 2.99 17.64
C ASP A 79 10.40 2.13 18.18
N HIS A 80 10.67 0.83 18.12
CA HIS A 80 10.40 -0.18 19.16
C HIS A 80 8.99 -0.23 19.76
N LEU A 81 8.21 -1.22 19.31
CA LEU A 81 7.19 -1.83 20.16
C LEU A 81 7.84 -2.92 21.00
N ASP A 82 8.36 -2.54 22.17
CA ASP A 82 8.43 -3.48 23.29
C ASP A 82 8.14 -2.75 24.61
N GLU A 83 7.28 -3.37 25.42
CA GLU A 83 6.99 -3.12 26.84
C GLU A 83 6.38 -1.78 27.35
N ARG A 84 5.09 -1.89 27.76
CA ARG A 84 4.53 -1.43 29.06
C ARG A 84 4.27 0.09 29.28
N PRO A 85 3.45 0.45 30.29
CA PRO A 85 2.43 1.51 30.22
C PRO A 85 2.98 2.92 30.53
N THR A 86 2.12 3.94 30.37
CA THR A 86 2.33 5.39 30.65
C THR A 86 3.01 6.11 29.47
N GLU A 87 2.65 7.29 28.96
CA GLU A 87 2.02 8.50 29.49
C GLU A 87 1.28 9.25 28.35
N GLY A 88 0.43 10.22 28.71
CA GLY A 88 -0.54 10.85 27.80
C GLY A 88 0.06 11.49 26.54
N MET A 89 -0.60 11.26 25.40
CA MET A 89 -0.34 11.97 24.13
C MET A 89 -0.26 13.48 24.36
N SER A 90 0.87 14.05 23.98
CA SER A 90 1.11 15.50 23.89
C SER A 90 -0.01 16.14 23.06
N ASP A 91 -0.56 17.26 23.54
CA ASP A 91 -1.71 17.92 22.91
C ASP A 91 -1.46 18.29 21.43
N ASN A 92 -0.19 18.49 21.04
CA ASN A 92 0.20 18.73 19.65
C ASN A 92 -0.13 17.56 18.70
N ASP A 93 -0.06 16.32 19.17
CA ASP A 93 -0.35 15.17 18.30
C ASP A 93 -1.86 14.92 18.19
N LYS A 94 -2.63 15.25 19.24
CA LYS A 94 -4.09 15.31 19.15
C LYS A 94 -4.56 16.37 18.16
N ASP A 95 -3.91 17.54 18.15
CA ASP A 95 -4.26 18.63 17.23
C ASP A 95 -4.00 18.26 15.76
N LYS A 96 -2.92 17.51 15.49
CA LYS A 96 -2.64 16.98 14.14
C LYS A 96 -3.70 15.98 13.70
N GLU A 97 -4.07 15.05 14.57
CA GLU A 97 -5.11 14.06 14.27
C GLU A 97 -6.49 14.72 14.08
N ILE A 98 -6.84 15.69 14.93
CA ILE A 98 -8.07 16.49 14.79
C ILE A 98 -8.07 17.26 13.46
N SER A 99 -6.95 17.86 13.08
CA SER A 99 -6.82 18.58 11.80
C SER A 99 -7.01 17.65 10.60
N TYR A 100 -6.38 16.47 10.66
CA TYR A 100 -6.49 15.44 9.63
C TYR A 100 -7.93 14.92 9.48
N LEU A 101 -8.58 14.56 10.60
CA LEU A 101 -9.97 14.08 10.60
C LEU A 101 -10.95 15.14 10.10
N ARG A 102 -10.76 16.41 10.47
CA ARG A 102 -11.56 17.54 9.94
C ARG A 102 -11.42 17.66 8.42
N GLY A 103 -10.21 17.47 7.90
CA GLY A 103 -9.96 17.44 6.45
C GLY A 103 -10.75 16.34 5.75
N GLN A 104 -10.72 15.12 6.28
CA GLN A 104 -11.47 14.00 5.73
C GLN A 104 -12.99 14.23 5.74
N ILE A 105 -13.54 14.72 6.85
CA ILE A 105 -14.98 15.02 6.98
C ILE A 105 -15.41 16.01 5.91
N LYS A 106 -14.64 17.08 5.69
CA LYS A 106 -14.94 18.11 4.69
C LYS A 106 -14.97 17.58 3.26
N VAL A 107 -14.04 16.67 2.92
CA VAL A 107 -14.03 16.00 1.61
C VAL A 107 -15.27 15.12 1.47
N LEU A 108 -15.62 14.38 2.51
CA LEU A 108 -16.78 13.47 2.52
C LEU A 108 -18.11 14.23 2.37
N GLU A 109 -18.26 15.36 3.05
CA GLU A 109 -19.41 16.27 2.92
C GLU A 109 -19.58 16.76 1.48
N LYS A 110 -18.48 17.19 0.85
CA LYS A 110 -18.48 17.68 -0.53
C LYS A 110 -18.85 16.59 -1.54
N ILE A 111 -18.41 15.35 -1.29
CA ILE A 111 -18.79 14.19 -2.12
C ILE A 111 -20.29 13.93 -1.97
N ASN A 112 -20.81 13.93 -0.75
CA ASN A 112 -22.23 13.71 -0.48
C ASN A 112 -23.10 14.80 -1.10
N GLU A 113 -22.72 16.07 -1.02
CA GLU A 113 -23.39 17.19 -1.69
C GLU A 113 -23.43 17.00 -3.21
N LYS A 114 -22.30 16.63 -3.81
CA LYS A 114 -22.21 16.38 -5.26
C LYS A 114 -23.08 15.21 -5.71
N LEU A 115 -23.18 14.16 -4.89
CA LEU A 115 -24.07 13.02 -5.14
C LEU A 115 -25.54 13.42 -5.00
N LEU A 116 -25.89 14.23 -3.99
CA LEU A 116 -27.26 14.71 -3.77
C LEU A 116 -27.75 15.63 -4.91
N ASN A 117 -26.88 16.52 -5.40
CA ASN A 117 -27.21 17.37 -6.55
C ASN A 117 -27.39 16.56 -7.84
N LYS A 118 -26.71 15.41 -7.94
CA LYS A 118 -26.84 14.50 -9.08
C LYS A 118 -28.13 13.68 -9.04
N THR A 119 -28.70 13.41 -7.86
CA THR A 119 -30.00 12.73 -7.75
C THR A 119 -31.19 13.68 -7.96
N GLN A 120 -31.08 14.96 -7.59
CA GLN A 120 -32.11 15.97 -7.89
C GLN A 120 -32.23 16.32 -9.38
N THR A 121 -31.12 16.31 -10.14
CA THR A 121 -31.13 16.60 -11.59
C THR A 121 -31.76 15.49 -12.45
N VAL A 122 -31.85 14.26 -11.94
CA VAL A 122 -32.52 13.15 -12.63
C VAL A 122 -34.06 13.21 -12.48
N GLY A 123 -34.58 13.91 -11.47
CA GLY A 123 -36.02 14.01 -11.20
C GLY A 123 -36.82 14.98 -12.09
N GLN A 124 -36.17 15.85 -12.88
CA GLN A 124 -36.86 16.87 -13.69
C GLN A 124 -36.98 16.56 -15.19
N SER A 125 -36.37 15.48 -15.70
CA SER A 125 -36.33 15.19 -17.15
C SER A 125 -37.26 14.05 -17.59
N VAL A 126 -38.52 14.06 -17.14
CA VAL A 126 -39.54 13.17 -17.71
C VAL A 126 -40.86 13.92 -17.94
N THR A 127 -40.88 14.81 -18.93
CA THR A 127 -42.14 15.29 -19.54
C THR A 127 -42.44 14.44 -20.77
N TYR A 128 -43.22 13.38 -20.62
CA TYR A 128 -43.73 12.62 -21.77
C TYR A 128 -44.76 13.48 -22.52
N LYS A 129 -44.43 13.90 -23.75
CA LYS A 129 -45.42 14.48 -24.67
C LYS A 129 -46.43 13.41 -25.06
N LYS A 130 -47.66 13.55 -24.57
CA LYS A 130 -48.84 12.75 -24.96
C LYS A 130 -49.16 13.04 -26.43
N LYS A 131 -48.91 12.09 -27.32
CA LYS A 131 -49.36 12.16 -28.72
C LYS A 131 -50.86 11.83 -28.74
N HIS A 132 -51.66 12.80 -29.18
CA HIS A 132 -53.07 12.59 -29.51
C HIS A 132 -53.17 11.79 -30.82
N ALA A 133 -53.99 10.74 -30.79
CA ALA A 133 -54.63 10.11 -31.93
C ALA A 133 -56.09 9.86 -31.52
#